data_AF-A0A938BUV8-F1
#
_entry.id   AF-A0A938BUV8-F1
#
_cell.length_a   1.000
_cell.length_b   1.000
_cell.length_c   1.000
_cell.angle_alpha   90.00
_cell.angle_beta   90.00
_cell.angle_gamma   90.00
#
_symmetry.space_group_name_H-M   'P 1'
#
loop_
_entity.id
_entity.type
_entity.pdbx_description
1 polymer ?
#
loop_
_entity_poly.entity_id
_entity_poly.type
_entity_poly.pdbx_seq_one_letter_code
_entity_poly.pdbx_strand_id
1 'polypeptide(L)' 'MNKVDIIDHVARSADISKAAAGRAIEATIAAIKTTLKKGGMVTLVGFGTFYVGKRAARS' A
#
# COMPACT_ATOMS: atom_id res chain seq x y z
N MET A 1 2.36 11.60 -10.10
CA MET A 1 2.02 10.29 -9.51
C MET A 1 1.36 10.48 -8.16
N ASN A 2 0.09 10.90 -8.18
CA ASN A 2 -0.81 10.89 -7.03
C ASN A 2 -1.59 9.54 -7.00
N LYS A 3 -2.52 9.38 -6.06
CA LYS A 3 -3.32 8.16 -5.95
C LYS A 3 -4.17 7.86 -7.19
N VAL A 4 -4.70 8.89 -7.85
CA VAL A 4 -5.50 8.75 -9.07
C VAL A 4 -4.62 8.26 -10.23
N ASP A 5 -3.42 8.81 -10.37
CA ASP A 5 -2.46 8.36 -11.38
C ASP A 5 -2.10 6.87 -11.20
N ILE A 6 -1.92 6.42 -9.96
CA ILE A 6 -1.64 5.00 -9.64
C ILE A 6 -2.82 4.11 -10.02
N ILE A 7 -4.05 4.51 -9.69
CA ILE A 7 -5.26 3.76 -10.04
C ILE A 7 -5.38 3.61 -11.56
N ASP A 8 -5.13 4.68 -12.30
CA ASP A 8 -5.17 4.67 -13.76
C ASP A 8 -4.09 3.78 -14.37
N HIS A 9 -2.87 3.81 -13.83
CA HIS A 9 -1.78 2.93 -14.25
C HIS A 9 -2.10 1.45 -13.98
N VAL A 10 -2.66 1.14 -12.81
CA VAL A 10 -3.01 -0.23 -12.43
C VAL A 10 -4.18 -0.75 -13.25
N ALA A 11 -5.21 0.07 -13.47
CA ALA A 11 -6.34 -0.28 -14.32
C ALA A 11 -5.88 -0.66 -15.73
N ARG A 12 -4.99 0.14 -16.32
CA ARG A 12 -4.43 -0.13 -17.66
C ARG A 12 -3.51 -1.35 -17.69
N SER A 13 -2.64 -1.50 -16.68
CA SER A 13 -1.62 -2.54 -16.69
C SER A 13 -2.19 -3.92 -16.33
N ALA A 14 -3.21 -3.96 -15.48
CA ALA A 14 -3.86 -5.20 -15.05
C ALA A 14 -5.12 -5.52 -15.85
N ASP A 15 -5.47 -4.69 -16.85
CA ASP A 15 -6.67 -4.83 -17.68
C ASP A 15 -7.97 -4.98 -16.86
N ILE A 16 -8.15 -4.07 -15.91
CA ILE A 16 -9.33 -4.03 -15.03
C ILE A 16 -9.98 -2.65 -15.03
N SER A 17 -11.26 -2.59 -14.64
CA SER A 17 -11.96 -1.31 -14.53
C SER A 17 -11.29 -0.39 -13.48
N LYS A 18 -11.35 0.93 -13.70
CA LYS A 18 -10.85 1.93 -12.73
C LYS A 18 -11.46 1.74 -11.33
N ALA A 19 -12.74 1.34 -11.27
CA ALA A 19 -13.42 1.05 -10.02
C ALA A 19 -12.85 -0.20 -9.31
N ALA A 20 -12.48 -1.24 -10.07
CA ALA A 20 -11.80 -2.42 -9.51
C ALA A 20 -10.38 -2.08 -9.04
N ALA A 21 -9.61 -1.33 -9.85
CA ALA A 21 -8.27 -0.88 -9.50
C ALA A 21 -8.27 0.01 -8.24
N GLY A 22 -9.22 0.95 -8.13
CA GLY A 22 -9.40 1.78 -6.95
C GLY A 22 -9.64 0.95 -5.69
N ARG A 23 -10.56 -0.02 -5.75
CA ARG A 23 -10.83 -0.94 -4.64
C ARG A 23 -9.61 -1.78 -4.27
N ALA A 24 -8.86 -2.29 -5.25
CA ALA A 24 -7.66 -3.10 -5.01
C ALA A 24 -6.56 -2.30 -4.29
N ILE A 25 -6.32 -1.05 -4.70
CA ILE A 25 -5.34 -0.18 -4.07
C ILE A 25 -5.75 0.17 -2.63
N GLU A 26 -7.02 0.50 -2.40
CA GLU A 26 -7.52 0.78 -1.04
C GLU A 26 -7.40 -0.44 -0.13
N ALA A 27 -7.78 -1.62 -0.63
CA ALA A 27 -7.68 -2.88 0.13
C ALA A 27 -6.22 -3.19 0.48
N THR A 28 -5.29 -2.98 -0.45
CA THR A 28 -3.85 -3.18 -0.21
C THR A 28 -3.34 -2.25 0.88
N ILE A 29 -3.67 -0.95 0.81
CA ILE A 29 -3.28 0.03 1.83
C ILE A 29 -3.88 -0.33 3.18
N ALA A 30 -5.15 -0.75 3.23
CA ALA A 30 -5.83 -1.15 4.45
C ALA A 30 -5.20 -2.40 5.09
N ALA A 31 -4.83 -3.40 4.28
CA ALA A 31 -4.15 -4.60 4.74
C ALA A 31 -2.78 -4.26 5.35
N ILE A 32 -1.98 -3.42 4.67
CA ILE A 32 -0.68 -2.97 5.18
C ILE A 32 -0.86 -2.23 6.51
N LYS A 33 -1.77 -1.25 6.58
CA LYS A 33 -2.06 -0.50 7.82
C LYS A 33 -2.47 -1.41 8.97
N THR A 34 -3.34 -2.39 8.71
CA THR A 34 -3.81 -3.33 9.74
C THR A 34 -2.67 -4.17 10.30
N THR A 35 -1.80 -4.70 9.44
CA THR A 35 -0.66 -5.51 9.86
C THR A 35 0.36 -4.69 10.65
N LEU A 36 0.67 -3.48 10.17
CA LEU A 36 1.56 -2.56 10.86
C LEU A 36 1.03 -2.15 12.24
N LYS A 37 -0.29 -1.90 12.37
CA LYS A 37 -0.92 -1.57 13.65
C LYS A 37 -0.77 -2.68 14.69
N LYS A 38 -0.73 -3.94 14.25
CA LYS A 38 -0.50 -5.11 15.12
C LYS A 38 0.99 -5.30 15.48
N GLY A 39 1.87 -4.42 15.01
CA GLY A 39 3.33 -4.56 15.17
C GLY A 39 3.94 -5.58 14.22
N GLY A 40 3.17 -6.09 13.25
CA GLY A 40 3.68 -6.97 12.21
C GLY A 40 4.49 -6.23 11.16
N MET A 41 5.25 -6.99 10.37
CA MET A 41 5.98 -6.49 9.21
C MET A 41 5.31 -7.00 7.93
N VAL A 42 5.33 -6.19 6.87
CA VAL A 42 4.83 -6.58 5.55
C VAL A 42 5.97 -6.51 4.55
N THR A 43 6.32 -7.65 3.98
CA THR A 43 7.36 -7.76 2.94
C THR A 43 6.71 -7.95 1.58
N LEU A 44 6.97 -7.03 0.65
CA LEU A 44 6.59 -7.14 -0.75
C LEU A 44 7.87 -7.32 -1.58
N VAL A 45 8.13 -8.56 -2.01
CA VAL A 45 9.34 -8.91 -2.77
C VAL A 45 9.44 -8.05 -4.03
N GLY A 46 10.61 -7.46 -4.28
CA GLY A 46 10.84 -6.56 -5.42
C GLY A 46 10.35 -5.13 -5.24
N PHE A 47 9.65 -4.81 -4.14
CA PHE A 47 9.23 -3.45 -3.80
C PHE A 47 9.87 -2.96 -2.51
N GLY A 48 9.77 -3.75 -1.43
CA GLY A 48 10.37 -3.44 -0.14
C GLY A 48 9.61 -4.01 1.05
N THR A 49 10.09 -3.66 2.24
CA THR A 49 9.51 -4.10 3.53
C THR A 49 9.00 -2.91 4.31
N PHE A 50 7.75 -3.00 4.78
CA PHE A 50 7.12 -2.04 5.67
C PHE A 50 7.12 -2.56 7.09
N TYR A 51 7.51 -1.73 8.05
CA TYR A 51 7.49 -2.04 9.47
C TYR A 51 7.27 -0.77 10.30
N VAL A 52 6.78 -0.93 11.53
CA VAL A 52 6.69 0.19 12.48
C VAL A 52 7.99 0.27 13.26
N GLY A 53 8.83 1.25 12.93
CA GLY A 53 10.05 1.54 13.67
C GLY A 53 9.75 2.31 14.95
N LYS A 54 10.33 1.89 16.08
CA LYS A 54 10.35 2.71 17.30
C LYS A 54 11.27 3.90 17.06
N ARG A 55 10.73 5.13 17.17
CA ARG A 55 11.53 6.35 17.13
C ARG A 55 11.84 6.80 18.55
N ALA A 56 13.11 7.03 18.85
CA ALA A 56 13.49 7.71 20.08
C ALA A 56 12.95 9.15 20.05
N ALA A 57 12.54 9.65 21.21
CA ALA A 57 12.18 11.06 21.35
C ALA A 57 13.38 11.94 20.97
N ARG A 58 13.12 13.00 20.23
CA ARG A 58 14.10 14.02 19.89
C ARG A 58 13.52 15.36 20.31
N SER A 59 14.31 16.11 21.06
CA SER A 59 14.02 17.47 21.55
C SER A 59 13.92 18.48 20.42
#